data_AF-A0A950FHL7-F1
#
_entry.id   AF-A0A950FHL7-F1
#
_cell.length_a   1.000
_cell.length_b   1.000
_cell.length_c   1.000
_cell.angle_alpha   90.00
_cell.angle_beta   90.00
_cell.angle_gamma   90.00
#
_symmetry.space_group_name_H-M   'P 1'
#
loop_
_entity.id
_entity.type
_entity.pdbx_description
1 polymer ?
#
loop_
_entity_poly.entity_id
_entity_poly.type
_entity_poly.pdbx_seq_one_letter_code
_entity_poly.pdbx_strand_id
1 'polypeptide(L)'
;VNERMREELRAGKSPREAVKTGYERAWSAIRDSNISTFVAGLILFQFGTGPVKGFAVTLCVGVLTGVFSCFVVTRAWYDWKISMRRLNAISV
;
A
#
# COMPACT_ATOMS: atom_id res chain seq x y z
N VAL A 1 -9.09 4.77 -3.24
CA VAL A 1 -8.38 4.91 -4.54
C VAL A 1 -9.35 5.12 -5.71
N ASN A 2 -10.36 4.28 -5.89
CA ASN A 2 -11.35 4.42 -6.98
C ASN A 2 -12.14 5.75 -6.96
N GLU A 3 -12.60 6.22 -5.80
CA GLU A 3 -13.25 7.54 -5.67
C GLU A 3 -12.33 8.69 -6.10
N ARG A 4 -11.08 8.68 -5.62
CA ARG A 4 -10.08 9.73 -5.86
C ARG A 4 -9.63 9.80 -7.31
N MET A 5 -9.48 8.65 -7.99
CA MET A 5 -9.23 8.64 -9.44
C MET A 5 -10.43 9.16 -10.23
N ARG A 6 -11.66 8.85 -9.79
CA ARG A 6 -12.87 9.41 -10.39
C ARG A 6 -12.99 10.93 -10.18
N GLU A 7 -12.53 11.46 -9.05
CA GLU A 7 -12.47 12.92 -8.81
C GLU A 7 -11.47 13.62 -9.73
N GLU A 8 -10.25 13.09 -9.90
CA GLU A 8 -9.23 13.70 -10.77
C GLU A 8 -9.61 13.63 -12.26
N LEU A 9 -10.35 12.59 -12.67
CA LEU A 9 -10.95 12.49 -14.01
C LEU A 9 -12.07 13.51 -14.21
N ARG A 10 -12.91 13.75 -13.19
CA ARG A 10 -13.94 14.80 -13.21
C ARG A 10 -13.35 16.22 -13.18
N ALA A 11 -12.16 16.38 -12.62
CA ALA A 11 -11.40 17.63 -12.62
C ALA A 11 -10.74 17.96 -13.99
N GLY A 12 -10.98 17.14 -15.03
CA GLY A 12 -10.54 17.44 -16.41
C GLY A 12 -9.08 17.10 -16.73
N LYS A 13 -8.36 16.43 -15.83
CA LYS A 13 -6.98 16.00 -16.09
C LYS A 13 -6.94 14.84 -17.08
N SER A 14 -5.86 14.78 -17.88
CA SER A 14 -5.67 13.68 -18.83
C SER A 14 -5.77 12.32 -18.09
N PRO A 15 -6.42 11.30 -18.66
CA PRO A 15 -6.62 10.01 -17.97
C PRO A 15 -5.32 9.37 -17.47
N ARG A 16 -4.19 9.65 -18.15
CA ARG A 16 -2.85 9.20 -17.75
C ARG A 16 -2.32 9.92 -16.51
N GLU A 17 -2.46 11.24 -16.43
CA GLU A 17 -2.03 12.01 -15.26
C GLU A 17 -2.94 11.80 -14.05
N ALA A 18 -4.25 11.67 -14.27
CA ALA A 18 -5.21 11.40 -13.21
C ALA A 18 -4.90 10.06 -12.51
N VAL A 19 -4.55 9.02 -13.28
CA VAL A 19 -4.14 7.72 -12.73
C VAL A 19 -2.80 7.82 -12.00
N LYS A 20 -1.79 8.49 -12.57
CA LYS A 20 -0.47 8.62 -11.93
C LYS A 20 -0.57 9.37 -10.59
N THR A 21 -1.18 10.55 -10.61
CA THR A 21 -1.31 11.43 -9.44
C THR A 21 -2.23 10.82 -8.38
N GLY A 22 -3.33 10.19 -8.82
CA GLY A 22 -4.25 9.49 -7.94
C GLY A 22 -3.61 8.29 -7.25
N TYR A 23 -2.72 7.56 -7.94
CA TYR A 23 -2.01 6.42 -7.37
C TYR A 23 -0.91 6.85 -6.38
N GLU A 24 -0.12 7.89 -6.68
CA GLU A 24 0.89 8.41 -5.76
C GLU A 24 0.28 8.92 -4.44
N ARG A 25 -0.81 9.68 -4.52
CA ARG A 25 -1.52 10.16 -3.31
C ARG A 25 -2.20 9.03 -2.55
N ALA A 26 -2.81 8.08 -3.26
CA ALA A 26 -3.39 6.90 -2.65
C ALA A 26 -2.32 6.04 -1.93
N TRP A 27 -1.14 5.92 -2.53
CA TRP A 27 -0.04 5.14 -1.97
C TRP A 27 0.44 5.68 -0.62
N SER A 28 0.61 7.00 -0.49
CA SER A 28 0.93 7.64 0.79
C SER A 28 -0.14 7.34 1.83
N ALA A 29 -1.42 7.54 1.50
CA ALA A 29 -2.52 7.31 2.43
C ALA A 29 -2.61 5.84 2.88
N ILE A 30 -2.39 4.89 1.97
CA ILE A 30 -2.37 3.45 2.28
C ILE A 30 -1.22 3.13 3.24
N ARG A 31 -0.02 3.63 2.98
CA ARG A 31 1.14 3.40 3.83
C ARG A 31 0.93 3.98 5.22
N ASP A 32 0.47 5.22 5.31
CA ASP A 32 0.26 5.91 6.58
C ASP A 32 -0.82 5.20 7.42
N SER A 33 -1.89 4.72 6.79
CA SER A 33 -2.94 3.93 7.47
C SER A 33 -2.43 2.59 8.02
N ASN A 34 -1.50 1.92 7.32
CA ASN A 34 -0.87 0.69 7.82
C ASN A 34 0.07 0.97 8.99
N ILE A 35 0.82 2.07 8.94
CA ILE A 35 1.70 2.51 10.05
C ILE A 35 0.86 2.83 11.30
N SER A 36 -0.23 3.58 11.17
CA SER A 36 -1.13 3.86 12.30
C SER A 36 -1.71 2.57 12.90
N THR A 37 -2.09 1.60 12.07
CA THR A 37 -2.58 0.29 12.54
C THR A 37 -1.50 -0.48 13.31
N PHE A 38 -0.25 -0.45 12.84
CA PHE A 38 0.86 -1.07 13.55
C PHE A 38 1.10 -0.43 14.93
N VAL A 39 1.07 0.91 15.00
CA VAL A 39 1.19 1.64 16.26
C VAL A 39 0.04 1.30 17.21
N ALA A 40 -1.19 1.20 16.72
CA ALA A 40 -2.33 0.74 17.52
C ALA A 40 -2.13 -0.69 18.05
N GLY A 41 -1.59 -1.60 17.23
CA GLY A 41 -1.20 -2.95 17.64
C GLY A 41 -0.15 -2.96 18.74
N LEU A 42 0.87 -2.11 18.66
CA LEU A 42 1.89 -1.97 19.71
C LEU A 42 1.30 -1.46 21.02
N ILE A 43 0.39 -0.49 20.97
CA ILE A 43 -0.31 0.02 22.15
C ILE A 43 -1.16 -1.10 22.78
N LEU A 44 -1.92 -1.84 21.97
CA LEU A 44 -2.71 -2.99 22.44
C LEU A 44 -1.84 -4.10 23.01
N PHE A 45 -0.63 -4.31 22.47
CA PHE A 45 0.31 -5.28 23.03
C PHE A 45 0.85 -4.83 24.40
N GLN A 46 1.17 -3.55 24.56
CA GLN A 46 1.73 -3.00 25.79
C GLN A 46 0.69 -2.90 26.91
N PHE A 47 -0.52 -2.44 26.60
CA PHE A 47 -1.59 -2.18 27.59
C PHE A 47 -2.67 -3.27 27.63
N GLY A 48 -2.70 -4.19 26.67
CA GLY A 48 -3.68 -5.27 26.64
C GLY A 48 -3.37 -6.39 27.63
N THR A 49 -4.43 -7.06 28.09
CA THR A 49 -4.36 -8.21 29.00
C THR A 49 -5.01 -9.45 28.37
N GLY A 50 -4.48 -10.62 28.72
CA GLY A 50 -5.01 -11.94 28.32
C GLY A 50 -5.29 -12.06 26.81
N PRO A 51 -6.55 -12.10 26.35
CA PRO A 51 -6.92 -12.24 24.94
C PRO A 51 -6.46 -11.08 24.04
N VAL A 52 -6.41 -9.85 24.58
CA VAL A 52 -6.11 -8.64 23.79
C VAL A 52 -4.66 -8.63 23.32
N LYS A 53 -3.74 -9.21 24.12
CA LYS A 53 -2.34 -9.42 23.70
C LYS A 53 -2.22 -10.40 22.54
N GLY A 54 -3.01 -11.48 22.56
CA GLY A 54 -3.05 -12.44 21.45
C GLY A 54 -3.53 -11.79 20.16
N PHE A 55 -4.61 -11.01 20.24
CA PHE A 55 -5.11 -10.22 19.12
C PHE A 55 -4.06 -9.21 18.60
N ALA A 56 -3.39 -8.48 19.50
CA ALA A 56 -2.37 -7.52 19.14
C ALA A 56 -1.20 -8.15 18.36
N VAL A 57 -0.75 -9.34 18.77
CA VAL A 57 0.30 -10.08 18.06
C VAL A 57 -0.15 -10.46 16.65
N THR A 58 -1.35 -11.03 16.50
CA THR A 58 -1.90 -11.38 15.18
C THR A 58 -2.07 -10.14 14.29
N LEU A 59 -2.51 -9.02 14.84
CA LEU A 59 -2.63 -7.75 14.13
C LEU A 59 -1.27 -7.27 13.63
N CYS A 60 -0.25 -7.25 14.49
CA CYS A 60 1.11 -6.84 14.11
C CYS A 60 1.70 -7.74 13.02
N VAL A 61 1.55 -9.07 13.13
CA VAL A 61 1.99 -10.02 12.10
C VAL A 61 1.24 -9.81 10.78
N GLY A 62 -0.07 -9.57 10.84
CA GLY A 62 -0.90 -9.28 9.67
C GLY A 62 -0.47 -8.01 8.94
N VAL A 63 -0.21 -6.92 9.67
CA VAL A 63 0.28 -5.67 9.09
C VAL A 63 1.67 -5.84 8.48
N LEU A 64 2.61 -6.48 9.18
CA LEU A 64 3.96 -6.72 8.66
C LEU A 64 3.95 -7.57 7.38
N THR A 65 3.17 -8.65 7.37
CA THR A 65 3.02 -9.52 6.19
C THR A 65 2.36 -8.75 5.05
N GLY A 66 1.33 -7.95 5.34
CA GLY A 66 0.63 -7.13 4.34
C GLY A 66 1.54 -6.08 3.70
N VAL A 67 2.36 -5.38 4.50
CA VAL A 67 3.33 -4.40 4.01
C VAL A 67 4.41 -5.09 3.17
N PHE A 68 4.92 -6.23 3.61
CA PHE A 68 5.89 -7.03 2.85
C PHE A 68 5.32 -7.49 1.50
N SER A 69 4.12 -8.09 1.51
CA SER A 69 3.41 -8.43 0.28
C SER A 69 3.18 -7.22 -0.60
N CYS A 70 2.90 -6.04 -0.04
CA CYS A 70 2.72 -4.82 -0.81
C CYS A 70 4.02 -4.43 -1.55
N PHE A 71 5.18 -4.50 -0.90
CA PHE A 71 6.47 -4.24 -1.55
C PHE A 71 6.80 -5.28 -2.62
N VAL A 72 6.60 -6.57 -2.33
CA VAL A 72 6.88 -7.67 -3.26
C VAL A 72 5.93 -7.63 -4.46
N VAL A 73 4.63 -7.47 -4.22
CA VAL A 73 3.61 -7.37 -5.28
C VAL A 73 3.83 -6.11 -6.09
N THR A 74 4.20 -4.98 -5.49
CA THR A 74 4.49 -3.75 -6.24
C THR A 74 5.68 -3.97 -7.16
N ARG A 75 6.81 -4.50 -6.67
CA ARG A 75 7.96 -4.86 -7.52
C ARG A 75 7.58 -5.86 -8.60
N ALA A 76 6.94 -6.97 -8.24
CA ALA A 76 6.53 -8.00 -9.19
C ALA A 76 5.56 -7.46 -10.24
N TRP A 77 4.66 -6.54 -9.88
CA TRP A 77 3.70 -5.94 -10.80
C TRP A 77 4.37 -4.93 -11.73
N TYR A 78 5.32 -4.13 -11.24
CA TYR A 78 6.15 -3.28 -12.10
C TYR A 78 7.03 -4.10 -13.04
N ASP A 79 7.73 -5.13 -12.53
CA ASP A 79 8.56 -6.04 -13.33
C ASP A 79 7.73 -6.78 -14.38
N TRP A 80 6.55 -7.28 -14.02
CA TRP A 80 5.62 -7.92 -14.94
C TRP A 80 5.13 -6.97 -16.03
N LYS A 81 4.79 -5.73 -15.66
CA LYS A 81 4.34 -4.70 -16.59
C LYS A 81 5.45 -4.20 -17.52
N ILE A 82 6.69 -4.18 -17.05
CA ILE A 82 7.89 -3.88 -17.85
C ILE A 82 8.19 -5.04 -18.80
N SER A 83 8.17 -6.28 -18.30
CA SER A 83 8.34 -7.50 -19.10
C SER A 83 7.31 -7.60 -20.23
N MET A 84 6.06 -7.22 -19.96
CA MET A 84 5.00 -7.12 -20.98
C MET A 84 5.16 -5.94 -21.96
N ARG A 85 5.95 -4.91 -21.63
CA ARG A 85 6.05 -3.68 -22.45
C ARG A 85 7.34 -3.49 -23.23
N ARG A 86 8.44 -4.19 -22.91
CA ARG A 86 9.59 -4.42 -23.81
C ARG A 86 10.78 -5.01 -23.03
N LEU A 87 11.39 -6.01 -23.65
CA LEU A 87 12.84 -6.22 -23.72
C LEU A 87 13.58 -4.96 -24.22
N ASN A 88 13.48 -3.81 -23.57
CA ASN A 88 14.31 -2.65 -23.89
C ASN A 88 14.70 -1.88 -22.63
N ALA A 89 15.96 -2.13 -22.26
CA ALA A 89 16.79 -1.35 -21.38
C ALA A 89 16.33 -1.26 -19.92
N ILE A 90 16.87 -2.14 -19.08
CA ILE A 90 17.77 -1.65 -18.01
C ILE A 90 18.94 -2.63 -17.90
N SER A 91 20.07 -2.22 -18.46
CA SER A 91 21.41 -2.67 -18.10
C SER A 91 21.83 -1.95 -16.80
N VAL A 92 22.43 -2.72 -15.89
CA VAL A 92 23.23 -2.31 -14.72
C VAL A 92 22.47 -1.66 -13.56
#